data_AF-A0A4U7MT56-F1
#
_entry.id   AF-A0A4U7MT56-F1
#
_cell.length_a   1.000
_cell.length_b   1.000
_cell.length_c   1.000
_cell.angle_alpha   90.00
_cell.angle_beta   90.00
_cell.angle_gamma   90.00
#
_symmetry.space_group_name_H-M   'P 1'
#
loop_
_entity.id
_entity.type
_entity.pdbx_description
1 polymer ?
#
loop_
_entity_poly.entity_id
_entity_poly.type
_entity_poly.pdbx_seq_one_letter_code
_entity_poly.pdbx_strand_id
1 'polypeptide(L)'
;MSWGSASVAGNCLPPIAPFMPANADDVRAYADLLRRDAETYIDDVEQYFRCQDEERREVFEQARAVSQDYARVLGILRSDS
;
A
#
# COMPACT_ATOMS: atom_id res chain seq x y z
N MET A 1 -7.54 -28.24 10.74
CA MET A 1 -6.83 -27.73 9.55
C MET A 1 -7.33 -26.31 9.33
N SER A 2 -6.49 -25.30 9.58
CA SER A 2 -6.83 -23.89 9.35
C SER A 2 -6.76 -23.60 7.86
N TRP A 3 -7.83 -23.07 7.28
CA TRP A 3 -7.89 -22.61 5.89
C TRP A 3 -7.75 -21.08 5.87
N GLY A 4 -6.79 -20.56 6.63
CA GLY A 4 -6.38 -19.16 6.53
C GLY A 4 -5.28 -19.05 5.49
N SER A 5 -5.54 -18.34 4.40
CA SER A 5 -4.47 -17.91 3.50
C SER A 5 -3.53 -17.00 4.27
N ALA A 6 -2.25 -17.36 4.36
CA ALA A 6 -1.23 -16.44 4.81
C ALA A 6 -1.12 -15.33 3.75
N SER A 7 -1.43 -14.09 4.13
CA SER A 7 -1.06 -12.92 3.35
C SER A 7 0.46 -12.80 3.41
N VAL A 8 1.14 -12.87 2.26
CA VAL A 8 2.55 -12.46 2.16
C VAL A 8 2.56 -10.95 2.28
N ALA A 9 2.81 -10.45 3.49
CA ALA A 9 3.11 -9.03 3.67
C ALA A 9 4.56 -8.79 3.24
N GLY A 10 4.75 -8.02 2.18
CA GLY A 10 6.04 -7.39 1.87
C GLY A 10 6.28 -7.16 0.39
N ASN A 11 5.68 -6.12 -0.20
CA ASN A 11 6.06 -5.69 -1.55
C ASN A 11 6.13 -4.17 -1.73
N CYS A 12 5.36 -3.39 -0.96
CA CYS A 12 5.37 -1.92 -1.03
C CYS A 12 5.96 -1.33 0.27
N LEU A 13 7.21 -0.85 0.21
CA LEU A 13 7.85 -0.17 1.35
C LEU A 13 7.62 1.34 1.24
N PRO A 14 7.23 2.02 2.34
CA PRO A 14 7.07 3.47 2.31
C PRO A 14 8.43 4.16 2.18
N PRO A 15 8.53 5.26 1.41
CA PRO A 15 9.76 6.02 1.30
C PRO A 15 10.11 6.73 2.61
N ILE A 16 11.40 6.88 2.88
CA ILE A 16 11.91 7.60 4.04
C ILE A 16 11.92 9.09 3.73
N ALA A 17 11.29 9.90 4.59
CA ALA A 17 11.29 11.34 4.42
C ALA A 17 12.73 11.90 4.50
N PRO A 18 13.16 12.75 3.54
CA PRO A 18 14.47 13.38 3.58
C PRO A 18 14.57 14.37 4.75
N PHE A 19 15.79 14.60 5.22
CA PHE A 19 16.05 15.62 6.24
C PHE A 19 15.85 17.02 5.67
N MET A 20 15.15 17.89 6.41
CA MET A 20 14.96 19.29 6.03
C MET A 20 15.76 20.22 6.95
N PRO A 21 16.68 21.05 6.41
CA PRO A 21 17.39 22.03 7.20
C PRO A 21 16.45 23.13 7.70
N ALA A 22 16.66 23.59 8.93
CA ALA A 22 15.79 24.58 9.58
C ALA A 22 16.25 26.04 9.40
N ASN A 23 17.53 26.28 9.09
CA ASN A 23 18.06 27.61 8.89
C ASN A 23 18.13 27.99 7.40
N ALA A 24 17.98 29.27 7.10
CA ALA A 24 17.90 29.77 5.73
C ALA A 24 19.25 29.74 4.98
N ASP A 25 20.37 29.78 5.70
CA ASP A 25 21.70 29.74 5.08
C ASP A 25 22.00 28.35 4.51
N ASP A 26 21.69 27.28 5.24
CA ASP A 26 21.81 25.91 4.77
C ASP A 26 20.83 25.64 3.62
N VAL A 27 19.60 26.15 3.69
CA VAL A 27 18.64 26.04 2.57
C VAL A 27 19.22 26.67 1.30
N ARG A 28 19.83 27.84 1.39
CA ARG A 28 20.45 28.51 0.23
C ARG A 28 21.71 27.77 -0.25
N ALA A 29 22.55 27.32 0.68
CA ALA A 29 23.79 26.62 0.36
C ALA A 29 23.54 25.29 -0.35
N TYR A 30 22.46 24.59 0.01
CA TYR A 30 22.13 23.26 -0.51
C TYR A 30 20.89 23.24 -1.41
N ALA A 31 20.46 24.39 -1.95
CA ALA A 31 19.20 24.52 -2.68
C ALA A 31 19.04 23.49 -3.83
N ASP A 32 20.09 23.22 -4.59
CA ASP A 32 20.03 22.26 -5.70
C ASP A 32 19.98 20.81 -5.22
N LEU A 33 20.59 20.49 -4.07
CA LEU A 33 20.46 19.18 -3.46
C LEU A 33 19.03 18.98 -2.94
N LEU A 34 18.50 19.96 -2.21
CA LEU A 34 17.13 19.92 -1.66
C LEU A 34 16.06 19.79 -2.75
N ARG A 35 16.25 20.43 -3.92
CA ARG A 35 15.36 20.26 -5.07
C ARG A 35 15.36 18.82 -5.60
N ARG A 36 16.54 18.23 -5.80
CA ARG A 36 16.66 16.84 -6.27
C ARG A 36 16.12 15.84 -5.25
N ASP A 37 16.35 16.07 -3.96
CA ASP A 37 15.82 15.22 -2.90
C ASP A 37 14.28 15.28 -2.87
N ALA A 38 13.70 16.46 -3.09
CA ALA A 38 12.25 16.61 -3.18
C ALA A 38 11.67 15.87 -4.41
N GLU A 39 12.28 16.01 -5.58
CA GLU A 39 11.88 15.29 -6.80
C GLU A 39 11.96 13.77 -6.59
N THR A 40 13.09 13.28 -6.08
CA THR A 40 13.30 11.85 -5.81
C THR A 40 12.28 11.31 -4.81
N TYR A 41 12.04 12.03 -3.71
CA TYR A 41 11.07 11.61 -2.70
C TYR A 41 9.64 11.55 -3.25
N ILE A 42 9.25 12.50 -4.09
CA ILE A 42 7.91 12.50 -4.70
C ILE A 42 7.76 11.32 -5.67
N ASP A 43 8.77 11.05 -6.50
CA ASP A 43 8.77 9.89 -7.41
C ASP A 43 8.64 8.56 -6.64
N ASP A 44 9.36 8.43 -5.53
CA ASP A 44 9.28 7.25 -4.66
C ASP A 44 7.90 7.12 -3.99
N VAL A 45 7.28 8.23 -3.58
CA VAL A 45 5.90 8.25 -3.05
C VAL A 45 4.90 7.78 -4.11
N GLU A 46 5.02 8.26 -5.35
CA GLU A 46 4.15 7.83 -6.44
C GLU A 46 4.30 6.34 -6.75
N GLN A 47 5.54 5.82 -6.77
CA GLN A 47 5.80 4.40 -6.94
C GLN A 47 5.19 3.56 -5.80
N TYR A 48 5.33 4.02 -4.56
CA TYR A 48 4.74 3.37 -3.39
C TYR A 48 3.21 3.30 -3.49
N PHE A 49 2.55 4.39 -3.87
CA PHE A 49 1.09 4.40 -4.04
C PHE A 49 0.61 3.50 -5.17
N ARG A 50 1.33 3.47 -6.30
CA ARG A 50 1.00 2.54 -7.40
C ARG A 50 1.04 1.08 -6.93
N CYS A 51 2.10 0.71 -6.21
CA CYS A 51 2.22 -0.63 -5.64
C CYS A 51 1.07 -0.94 -4.67
N GLN A 52 0.76 -0.02 -3.74
CA GLN A 52 -0.35 -0.20 -2.78
C GLN A 52 -1.71 -0.35 -3.46
N ASP A 53 -1.95 0.38 -4.56
CA ASP A 53 -3.19 0.28 -5.32
C ASP A 53 -3.32 -1.07 -6.05
N GLU A 54 -2.22 -1.64 -6.53
CA GLU A 54 -2.16 -2.99 -7.10
C GLU A 54 -2.50 -4.04 -6.05
N GLU A 55 -1.83 -4.03 -4.89
CA GLU A 55 -2.11 -4.92 -3.76
C GLU A 55 -3.58 -4.80 -3.30
N ARG A 56 -4.10 -3.58 -3.18
CA ARG A 56 -5.50 -3.33 -2.81
C ARG A 56 -6.46 -3.96 -3.82
N ARG A 57 -6.15 -3.86 -5.12
CA ARG A 57 -6.98 -4.44 -6.19
C ARG A 57 -7.00 -5.96 -6.09
N GLU A 58 -5.85 -6.59 -5.89
CA GLU A 58 -5.75 -8.05 -5.78
C GLU A 58 -6.52 -8.59 -4.58
N VAL A 59 -6.32 -7.98 -3.41
CA VAL A 59 -7.04 -8.34 -2.18
C VAL A 59 -8.55 -8.11 -2.34
N PHE A 60 -8.95 -7.05 -3.05
CA PHE A 60 -10.36 -6.78 -3.29
C PHE A 60 -11.04 -7.89 -4.11
N GLU A 61 -10.40 -8.36 -5.19
CA GLU A 61 -10.94 -9.46 -6.00
C GLU A 61 -10.96 -10.78 -5.20
N GLN A 62 -9.94 -11.04 -4.38
CA GLN A 62 -9.95 -12.20 -3.49
C GLN A 62 -11.13 -12.13 -2.50
N ALA A 63 -11.30 -11.00 -1.82
CA ALA A 63 -12.38 -10.80 -0.85
C ALA A 63 -13.76 -10.95 -1.50
N ARG A 64 -13.91 -10.45 -2.74
CA ARG A 64 -15.13 -10.63 -3.53
C ARG A 64 -15.43 -12.10 -3.79
N ALA A 65 -14.47 -12.87 -4.28
CA ALA A 65 -14.65 -14.30 -4.57
C ALA A 65 -15.03 -15.07 -3.30
N VAL A 66 -14.28 -14.87 -2.22
CA VAL A 66 -14.52 -15.54 -0.94
C VAL A 66 -15.89 -15.17 -0.36
N SER A 67 -16.31 -13.91 -0.49
CA SER A 67 -17.63 -13.46 -0.02
C SER A 67 -18.78 -14.15 -0.77
N GLN A 68 -18.63 -14.38 -2.07
CA GLN A 68 -19.64 -15.11 -2.87
C GLN A 68 -19.74 -16.58 -2.44
N ASP A 69 -18.62 -17.22 -2.12
CA ASP A 69 -18.63 -18.59 -1.60
C ASP A 69 -19.31 -18.66 -0.23
N TYR A 70 -19.01 -17.72 0.68
CA TYR A 70 -19.71 -17.63 1.96
C TYR A 70 -21.21 -17.38 1.79
N ALA A 71 -21.61 -16.51 0.86
CA ALA A 71 -23.02 -16.26 0.58
C ALA A 71 -23.76 -17.53 0.13
N ARG A 72 -23.11 -18.39 -0.67
CA ARG A 72 -23.66 -19.69 -1.07
C ARG A 72 -23.84 -20.62 0.12
N VAL A 73 -22.80 -20.75 0.96
CA VAL A 73 -22.85 -21.60 2.17
C VAL A 73 -23.97 -21.15 3.11
N LEU A 74 -24.06 -19.85 3.39
CA LEU A 74 -25.10 -19.29 4.25
C LEU A 74 -26.51 -19.48 3.65
N GLY A 75 -26.63 -19.46 2.33
CA GLY A 75 -27.88 -19.79 1.64
C GLY A 75 -28.36 -21.21 1.91
N ILE A 76 -27.46 -22.19 1.84
CA ILE A 76 -27.75 -23.61 2.11
C ILE A 76 -28.13 -23.82 3.58
N LEU A 77 -27.34 -23.24 4.51
CA LEU A 77 -27.62 -23.36 5.93
C LEU A 77 -28.99 -22.79 6.33
N ARG A 78 -29.46 -21.76 5.62
CA ARG A 78 -30.80 -21.20 5.81
C ARG A 78 -31.91 -22.09 5.25
N SER A 79 -31.67 -22.85 4.19
CA SER A 79 -32.68 -23.73 3.59
C SER A 79 -32.84 -25.07 4.31
N ASP A 80 -31.84 -25.48 5.09
CA ASP A 80 -31.84 -26.73 5.85
C ASP A 80 -32.50 -26.60 7.24
N SER A 81 -32.99 -25.40 7.60
CA SER A 81 -33.66 -25.08 8.86
C SER A 81 -35.14 -24.76 8.65
#